data_AF-A0A9P6KXL3-F1
#
_entry.id   AF-A0A9P6KXL3-F1
#
_cell.length_a   1.000
_cell.length_b   1.000
_cell.length_c   1.000
_cell.angle_alpha   90.00
_cell.angle_beta   90.00
_cell.angle_gamma   90.00
#
_symmetry.space_group_name_H-M   'P 1'
#
loop_
_entity.id
_entity.type
_entity.pdbx_description
1 polymer ?
#
loop_
_entity_poly.entity_id
_entity_poly.type
_entity_poly.pdbx_seq_one_letter_code
_entity_poly.pdbx_strand_id
1 'polypeptide(L)'
;MESRNGQDSDRTSANVGSLEPTISDAAKTLIFKKNMKEKEVLRELFIMECESDFEIQTLKTRMMKVIKVSIPELKDWFYEKGSEQNLPTDWEEFKKQIINMCTEQALESLFRYKDESWSSYIMRLRDIGISNCVTEEEVFKKLRKENAPETLRQIFYSIGVTLNNVIERVKEYEENASVNNKRYLNNTKPTNKFNQDNQRYSEITCYSCNNKGHYASECLKKEKDGSINNINKNISSYSELDTEYVNINNVQIQAVFDSGA
;
A
#
# COMPACT_ATOMS: atom_id res chain seq x y z
N MET A 1 -62.79 -68.80 -25.24
CA MET A 1 -62.54 -67.76 -24.23
C MET A 1 -61.48 -68.29 -23.29
N GLU A 2 -60.41 -67.52 -23.17
CA GLU A 2 -59.05 -67.96 -22.87
C GLU A 2 -58.78 -68.36 -21.41
N SER A 3 -57.81 -69.26 -21.27
CA SER A 3 -57.11 -69.65 -20.04
C SER A 3 -56.09 -68.61 -19.58
N ARG A 4 -55.78 -68.56 -18.26
CA ARG A 4 -54.46 -68.40 -17.57
C ARG A 4 -54.68 -67.79 -16.16
N ASN A 5 -54.28 -68.48 -15.07
CA ASN A 5 -52.96 -68.45 -14.39
C ASN A 5 -52.51 -67.01 -14.07
N GLY A 6 -52.10 -66.59 -12.88
CA GLY A 6 -51.62 -67.24 -11.65
C GLY A 6 -50.61 -66.30 -10.98
N GLN A 7 -50.36 -66.47 -9.67
CA GLN A 7 -49.15 -66.06 -8.89
C GLN A 7 -48.97 -64.57 -8.55
N ASP A 8 -48.97 -64.21 -7.27
CA ASP A 8 -47.84 -64.20 -6.30
C ASP A 8 -46.77 -63.15 -6.60
N SER A 9 -46.53 -62.21 -5.67
CA SER A 9 -45.23 -62.04 -4.99
C SER A 9 -45.10 -60.69 -4.26
N ASP A 10 -44.80 -60.82 -2.97
CA ASP A 10 -43.80 -60.10 -2.18
C ASP A 10 -43.56 -58.59 -2.38
N ARG A 11 -43.98 -57.85 -1.35
CA ARG A 11 -43.47 -56.54 -0.98
C ARG A 11 -42.08 -56.68 -0.34
N THR A 12 -41.04 -56.37 -1.11
CA THR A 12 -39.70 -56.10 -0.58
C THR A 12 -39.56 -54.58 -0.35
N SER A 13 -39.58 -54.15 0.91
CA SER A 13 -39.27 -52.77 1.29
C SER A 13 -37.76 -52.52 1.19
N ALA A 14 -37.33 -51.86 0.12
CA ALA A 14 -35.98 -51.33 0.01
C ALA A 14 -35.87 -50.01 0.80
N ASN A 15 -35.04 -50.04 1.84
CA ASN A 15 -34.64 -48.91 2.65
C ASN A 15 -33.69 -48.02 1.83
N VAL A 16 -34.20 -46.92 1.26
CA VAL A 16 -33.40 -45.93 0.54
C VAL A 16 -32.76 -44.99 1.58
N GLY A 17 -31.52 -45.31 1.95
CA GLY A 17 -30.68 -44.39 2.71
C GLY A 17 -30.31 -43.18 1.85
N SER A 18 -31.04 -42.08 2.04
CA SER A 18 -30.65 -40.76 1.55
C SER A 18 -29.36 -40.32 2.26
N LEU A 19 -28.23 -40.51 1.57
CA LEU A 19 -27.00 -39.78 1.84
C LEU A 19 -27.13 -38.40 1.20
N GLU A 20 -27.64 -37.43 1.96
CA GLU A 20 -27.44 -36.02 1.61
C GLU A 20 -25.95 -35.68 1.75
N PRO A 21 -25.31 -35.10 0.72
CA PRO A 21 -23.95 -34.59 0.85
C PRO A 21 -23.98 -33.36 1.75
N THR A 22 -23.34 -33.47 2.92
CA THR A 22 -23.11 -32.36 3.83
C THR A 22 -22.31 -31.25 3.13
N ILE A 23 -22.82 -30.03 3.20
CA ILE A 23 -22.36 -28.78 2.55
C ILE A 23 -20.94 -28.33 3.00
N SER A 24 -20.24 -29.10 3.86
CA SER A 24 -18.97 -28.68 4.48
C SER A 24 -17.67 -29.06 3.75
N ASP A 25 -17.71 -29.84 2.66
CA ASP A 25 -16.49 -30.29 1.96
C ASP A 25 -16.12 -29.47 0.70
N ALA A 26 -17.00 -28.59 0.22
CA ALA A 26 -16.77 -27.80 -0.99
C ALA A 26 -15.80 -26.62 -0.81
N ALA A 27 -15.41 -26.28 0.42
CA ALA A 27 -14.49 -25.18 0.72
C ALA A 27 -13.00 -25.56 0.56
N LYS A 28 -12.67 -26.81 0.21
CA LYS A 28 -11.34 -27.36 0.48
C LYS A 28 -10.27 -27.32 -0.60
N THR A 29 -10.50 -26.80 -1.80
CA THR A 29 -9.39 -26.67 -2.77
C THR A 29 -9.59 -25.52 -3.74
N LEU A 30 -9.65 -24.31 -3.20
CA LEU A 30 -9.43 -23.12 -4.02
C LEU A 30 -7.91 -23.01 -4.29
N ILE A 31 -7.50 -23.40 -5.50
CA ILE A 31 -6.09 -23.47 -5.93
C ILE A 31 -5.64 -22.11 -6.47
N PHE A 32 -6.39 -21.55 -7.43
CA PHE A 32 -6.08 -20.25 -8.01
C PHE A 32 -6.66 -19.11 -7.20
N LYS A 33 -5.79 -18.19 -6.79
CA LYS A 33 -6.06 -17.02 -5.95
C LYS A 33 -5.48 -15.76 -6.60
N LYS A 34 -6.02 -14.58 -6.24
CA LYS A 34 -5.40 -13.29 -6.56
C LYS A 34 -4.04 -13.16 -5.84
N ASN A 35 -3.13 -12.38 -6.41
CA ASN A 35 -1.76 -12.15 -5.92
C ASN A 35 -0.85 -13.38 -5.86
N MET A 36 -1.13 -14.43 -6.63
CA MET A 36 -0.19 -15.53 -6.73
C MET A 36 1.05 -15.08 -7.51
N LYS A 37 2.23 -15.59 -7.12
CA LYS A 37 3.42 -15.39 -7.96
C LYS A 37 3.22 -16.15 -9.27
N GLU A 38 3.68 -15.59 -10.38
CA GLU A 38 3.59 -16.24 -11.69
C GLU A 38 4.09 -17.70 -11.67
N LYS A 39 5.22 -17.94 -11.00
CA LYS A 39 5.80 -19.28 -10.82
C LYS A 39 4.90 -20.24 -10.04
N GLU A 40 4.09 -19.74 -9.11
CA GLU A 40 3.11 -20.56 -8.38
C GLU A 40 1.94 -20.92 -9.28
N VAL A 41 1.38 -19.95 -10.02
CA VAL A 41 0.29 -20.20 -10.98
C VAL A 41 0.72 -21.22 -12.03
N LEU A 42 1.91 -21.06 -12.61
CA LEU A 42 2.47 -21.99 -13.60
C LEU A 42 2.64 -23.40 -13.03
N ARG A 43 3.06 -23.52 -11.77
CA ARG A 43 3.22 -24.84 -11.11
C ARG A 43 1.88 -25.55 -10.96
N GLU A 44 0.83 -24.84 -10.53
CA GLU A 44 -0.50 -25.41 -10.37
C GLU A 44 -1.11 -25.80 -11.72
N LEU A 45 -0.94 -24.96 -12.74
CA LEU A 45 -1.33 -25.29 -14.11
C LEU A 45 -0.63 -26.56 -14.59
N PHE A 46 0.68 -26.68 -14.37
CA PHE A 46 1.47 -27.85 -14.73
C PHE A 46 1.01 -29.13 -14.01
N ILE A 47 0.68 -29.04 -12.72
CA ILE A 47 0.17 -30.18 -11.94
C ILE A 47 -1.13 -30.70 -12.55
N MET A 48 -2.05 -29.82 -12.96
CA MET A 48 -3.29 -30.24 -13.63
C MET A 48 -3.08 -30.77 -15.04
N GLU A 49 -2.11 -30.23 -15.79
CA GLU A 49 -1.75 -30.73 -17.12
C GLU A 49 -1.23 -32.18 -17.06
N CYS A 50 -0.61 -32.57 -15.94
CA CYS A 50 -0.08 -33.91 -15.73
C CYS A 50 -1.15 -34.95 -15.31
N GLU A 51 -2.42 -34.55 -15.18
CA GLU A 51 -3.50 -35.52 -14.93
C GLU A 51 -3.68 -36.45 -16.15
N SER A 52 -3.81 -37.76 -15.90
CA SER A 52 -3.81 -38.79 -16.96
C SER A 52 -4.94 -38.64 -17.99
N ASP A 53 -6.00 -37.92 -17.66
CA ASP A 53 -7.15 -37.65 -18.52
C ASP A 53 -7.07 -36.29 -19.23
N PHE A 54 -6.00 -35.51 -19.02
CA PHE A 54 -5.90 -34.14 -19.52
C PHE A 54 -5.78 -34.06 -21.04
N GLU A 55 -4.93 -34.89 -21.66
CA GLU A 55 -4.69 -34.86 -23.12
C GLU A 55 -5.91 -35.34 -23.94
N ILE A 56 -6.73 -36.21 -23.35
CA ILE A 56 -7.90 -36.80 -24.00
C ILE A 56 -9.09 -35.81 -23.98
N GLN A 57 -9.03 -34.80 -23.11
CA GLN A 57 -10.13 -33.87 -22.90
C GLN A 57 -10.22 -32.76 -23.94
N THR A 58 -11.47 -32.37 -24.25
CA THR A 58 -11.73 -31.19 -25.06
C THR A 58 -11.16 -29.94 -24.38
N LEU A 59 -10.79 -28.92 -25.17
CA LEU A 59 -10.26 -27.65 -24.65
C LEU A 59 -11.20 -27.04 -23.60
N LYS A 60 -12.51 -27.04 -23.87
CA LYS A 60 -13.53 -26.53 -22.95
C LYS A 60 -13.56 -27.29 -21.62
N THR A 61 -13.39 -28.62 -21.65
CA THR A 61 -13.31 -29.44 -20.44
C THR A 61 -12.07 -29.12 -19.62
N ARG A 62 -10.92 -28.94 -20.28
CA ARG A 62 -9.66 -28.54 -19.65
C ARG A 62 -9.79 -27.19 -18.96
N MET A 63 -10.35 -26.19 -19.64
CA MET A 63 -10.63 -24.87 -19.06
C MET A 63 -11.56 -24.97 -17.84
N MET A 64 -12.64 -25.75 -17.96
CA MET A 64 -13.61 -25.94 -16.88
C MET A 64 -12.97 -26.55 -15.62
N LYS A 65 -12.03 -27.49 -15.78
CA LYS A 65 -11.28 -28.06 -14.64
C LYS A 65 -10.56 -26.97 -13.85
N VAL A 66 -9.81 -26.11 -14.54
CA VAL A 66 -9.11 -24.97 -13.93
C VAL A 66 -10.10 -24.03 -13.24
N ILE A 67 -11.17 -23.63 -13.92
CA ILE A 67 -12.14 -22.67 -13.39
C ILE A 67 -12.89 -23.19 -12.16
N LYS A 68 -13.15 -24.51 -12.06
CA LYS A 68 -13.81 -25.10 -10.88
C LYS A 68 -13.04 -24.85 -9.59
N VAL A 69 -11.71 -24.89 -9.65
CA VAL A 69 -10.80 -24.71 -8.51
C VAL A 69 -10.30 -23.26 -8.36
N SER A 70 -10.88 -22.32 -9.12
CA SER A 70 -10.51 -20.89 -9.08
C SER A 70 -11.41 -20.04 -8.17
N ILE A 71 -10.94 -18.83 -7.87
CA ILE A 71 -11.72 -17.74 -7.26
C ILE A 71 -13.03 -17.44 -8.02
N PRO A 72 -14.07 -16.95 -7.33
CA PRO A 72 -15.35 -16.55 -7.94
C PRO A 72 -15.19 -15.61 -9.15
N GLU A 73 -14.28 -14.63 -9.07
CA GLU A 73 -14.09 -13.65 -10.15
C GLU A 73 -13.59 -14.30 -11.45
N LEU A 74 -12.79 -15.35 -11.35
CA LEU A 74 -12.37 -16.15 -12.51
C LEU A 74 -13.53 -16.96 -13.08
N LYS A 75 -14.47 -17.41 -12.24
CA LYS A 75 -15.67 -18.12 -12.67
C LYS A 75 -16.64 -17.18 -13.39
N ASP A 76 -16.81 -15.98 -12.86
CA ASP A 76 -17.65 -14.93 -13.46
C ASP A 76 -17.08 -14.49 -14.81
N TRP A 77 -15.77 -14.21 -14.88
CA TRP A 77 -15.08 -13.93 -16.13
C TRP A 77 -15.26 -15.05 -17.17
N PHE A 78 -15.11 -16.31 -16.75
CA PHE A 78 -15.28 -17.45 -17.66
C PHE A 78 -16.73 -17.59 -18.14
N TYR A 79 -17.70 -17.30 -17.29
CA TYR A 79 -19.12 -17.26 -17.65
C TYR A 79 -19.42 -16.15 -18.67
N GLU A 80 -18.93 -14.94 -18.42
CA GLU A 80 -19.09 -13.79 -19.34
C GLU A 80 -18.51 -14.10 -20.72
N LYS A 81 -17.23 -14.53 -20.78
CA LYS A 81 -16.59 -14.92 -22.04
C LYS A 81 -17.27 -16.09 -22.73
N GLY A 82 -17.76 -17.05 -21.96
CA GLY A 82 -18.56 -18.17 -22.46
C GLY A 82 -19.88 -17.73 -23.07
N SER A 83 -20.56 -16.77 -22.45
CA SER A 83 -21.84 -16.23 -22.93
C SER A 83 -21.70 -15.43 -24.22
N GLU A 84 -20.58 -14.73 -24.40
CA GLU A 84 -20.24 -13.97 -25.60
C GLU A 84 -19.67 -14.85 -26.74
N GLN A 85 -19.51 -16.16 -26.52
CA GLN A 85 -18.80 -17.07 -27.43
C GLN A 85 -17.35 -16.63 -27.73
N ASN A 86 -16.75 -15.88 -26.81
CA ASN A 86 -15.42 -15.30 -26.93
C ASN A 86 -14.42 -15.98 -25.96
N LEU A 87 -14.52 -17.31 -25.85
CA LEU A 87 -13.57 -18.10 -25.08
C LEU A 87 -12.27 -18.25 -25.87
N PRO A 88 -11.11 -18.38 -25.18
CA PRO A 88 -9.85 -18.59 -25.86
C PRO A 88 -9.90 -19.80 -26.78
N THR A 89 -9.31 -19.68 -27.96
CA THR A 89 -9.31 -20.76 -28.96
C THR A 89 -8.19 -21.78 -28.73
N ASP A 90 -7.19 -21.39 -27.94
CA ASP A 90 -6.01 -22.17 -27.63
C ASP A 90 -5.76 -22.26 -26.11
N TRP A 91 -5.10 -23.34 -25.70
CA TRP A 91 -4.77 -23.58 -24.30
C TRP A 91 -3.72 -22.59 -23.75
N GLU A 92 -2.73 -22.20 -24.55
CA GLU A 92 -1.71 -21.22 -24.16
C GLU A 92 -2.32 -19.83 -23.97
N GLU A 93 -3.28 -19.45 -24.81
CA GLU A 93 -4.02 -18.20 -24.64
C GLU A 93 -4.80 -18.20 -23.34
N PHE A 94 -5.49 -19.30 -23.02
CA PHE A 94 -6.17 -19.46 -21.74
C PHE A 94 -5.19 -19.37 -20.55
N LYS A 95 -4.05 -20.05 -20.60
CA LYS A 95 -3.03 -19.98 -19.54
C LYS A 95 -2.56 -18.56 -19.31
N LYS A 96 -2.28 -17.79 -20.36
CA LYS A 96 -1.90 -16.37 -20.24
C LYS A 96 -2.96 -15.56 -19.49
N GLN A 97 -4.24 -15.79 -19.78
CA GLN A 97 -5.32 -15.10 -19.07
C GLN A 97 -5.42 -15.50 -17.60
N ILE A 98 -5.31 -16.80 -17.29
CA ILE A 98 -5.27 -17.28 -15.90
C ILE A 98 -4.09 -16.68 -15.14
N ILE A 99 -2.90 -16.68 -15.75
CA ILE A 99 -1.70 -16.09 -15.17
C ILE A 99 -1.93 -14.61 -14.91
N ASN A 100 -2.40 -13.85 -15.89
CA ASN A 100 -2.67 -12.42 -15.73
C ASN A 100 -3.63 -12.16 -14.56
N MET A 101 -4.80 -12.82 -14.55
CA MET A 101 -5.80 -12.64 -13.49
C MET A 101 -5.33 -13.08 -12.09
N CYS A 102 -4.47 -14.10 -12.00
CA CYS A 102 -3.95 -14.56 -10.71
C CYS A 102 -2.76 -13.74 -10.21
N THR A 103 -1.96 -13.19 -11.13
CA THR A 103 -0.75 -12.40 -10.82
C THR A 103 -1.04 -10.92 -10.66
N GLU A 104 -2.19 -10.45 -11.14
CA GLU A 104 -2.68 -9.09 -10.93
C GLU A 104 -2.59 -8.73 -9.43
N GLN A 105 -1.82 -7.68 -9.16
CA GLN A 105 -1.65 -7.16 -7.81
C GLN A 105 -3.00 -6.63 -7.33
N ALA A 106 -3.45 -7.14 -6.20
CA ALA A 106 -4.62 -6.66 -5.51
C ALA A 106 -4.36 -5.23 -5.07
N LEU A 107 -5.42 -4.44 -5.15
CA LEU A 107 -5.43 -3.03 -4.84
C LEU A 107 -4.84 -2.76 -3.43
N GLU A 108 -5.09 -3.65 -2.48
CA GLU A 108 -4.63 -3.56 -1.08
C GLU A 108 -3.11 -3.64 -0.94
N SER A 109 -2.46 -4.42 -1.82
CA SER A 109 -1.01 -4.65 -1.80
C SER A 109 -0.20 -3.46 -2.33
N LEU A 110 -0.88 -2.48 -2.94
CA LEU A 110 -0.24 -1.31 -3.50
C LEU A 110 0.01 -0.27 -2.41
N PHE A 111 1.28 0.07 -2.26
CA PHE A 111 1.76 1.16 -1.43
C PHE A 111 2.35 2.26 -2.30
N ARG A 112 2.25 3.50 -1.81
CA ARG A 112 2.91 4.65 -2.42
C ARG A 112 4.42 4.54 -2.21
N TYR A 113 5.22 4.73 -3.26
CA TYR A 113 6.67 4.80 -3.08
C TYR A 113 7.10 6.11 -2.41
N LYS A 114 8.30 6.13 -1.81
CA LYS A 114 8.80 7.29 -1.06
C LYS A 114 8.91 8.56 -1.93
N ASP A 115 9.39 8.38 -3.16
CA ASP A 115 9.67 9.46 -4.12
C ASP A 115 8.59 9.60 -5.20
N GLU A 116 7.47 8.87 -5.06
CA GLU A 116 6.33 8.93 -5.99
C GLU A 116 5.36 10.04 -5.58
N SER A 117 4.90 10.81 -6.57
CA SER A 117 3.85 11.81 -6.35
C SER A 117 2.50 11.15 -6.04
N TRP A 118 1.63 11.83 -5.31
CA TRP A 118 0.27 11.35 -5.07
C TRP A 118 -0.50 11.16 -6.36
N SER A 119 -0.34 12.07 -7.32
CA SER A 119 -0.98 11.94 -8.64
C SER A 119 -0.55 10.66 -9.36
N SER A 120 0.75 10.31 -9.34
CA SER A 120 1.27 9.09 -9.96
C SER A 120 0.76 7.83 -9.28
N TYR A 121 0.75 7.83 -7.94
CA TYR A 121 0.22 6.71 -7.16
C TYR A 121 -1.27 6.47 -7.42
N ILE A 122 -2.08 7.53 -7.48
CA ILE A 122 -3.51 7.41 -7.76
C ILE A 122 -3.75 6.91 -9.19
N MET A 123 -2.96 7.35 -10.17
CA MET A 123 -3.01 6.80 -11.53
C MET A 123 -2.72 5.30 -11.54
N ARG A 124 -1.69 4.85 -10.81
CA ARG A 124 -1.37 3.42 -10.69
C ARG A 124 -2.49 2.62 -10.03
N LEU A 125 -3.12 3.16 -8.98
CA LEU A 125 -4.29 2.55 -8.35
C LEU A 125 -5.48 2.46 -9.32
N ARG A 126 -5.72 3.50 -10.13
CA ARG A 126 -6.76 3.50 -11.16
C ARG A 126 -6.49 2.43 -12.19
N ASP A 127 -5.30 2.39 -12.76
CA ASP A 127 -4.97 1.48 -13.86
C ASP A 127 -5.09 0.03 -13.39
N ILE A 128 -4.65 -0.27 -12.16
CA ILE A 128 -4.84 -1.59 -11.55
C ILE A 128 -6.31 -1.85 -11.22
N GLY A 129 -7.06 -0.84 -10.78
CA GLY A 129 -8.49 -0.95 -10.59
C GLY A 129 -9.24 -1.32 -11.87
N ILE A 130 -8.87 -0.70 -13.00
CA ILE A 130 -9.42 -1.01 -14.32
C ILE A 130 -9.05 -2.44 -14.74
N SER A 131 -7.79 -2.83 -14.59
CA SER A 131 -7.34 -4.20 -14.89
C SER A 131 -8.09 -5.26 -14.08
N ASN A 132 -8.31 -4.98 -12.80
CA ASN A 132 -8.93 -5.92 -11.87
C ASN A 132 -10.48 -5.84 -11.87
N CYS A 133 -11.10 -5.04 -12.75
CA CYS A 133 -12.54 -4.74 -12.76
C CYS A 133 -13.10 -4.24 -11.41
N VAL A 134 -12.29 -3.50 -10.66
CA VAL A 134 -12.62 -2.94 -9.35
C VAL A 134 -13.37 -1.63 -9.52
N THR A 135 -14.37 -1.39 -8.66
CA THR A 135 -15.18 -0.18 -8.73
C THR A 135 -14.40 1.05 -8.25
N GLU A 136 -14.73 2.25 -8.75
CA GLU A 136 -14.09 3.49 -8.28
C GLU A 136 -14.23 3.66 -6.75
N GLU A 137 -15.35 3.23 -6.16
CA GLU A 137 -15.57 3.34 -4.70
C GLU A 137 -14.59 2.47 -3.90
N GLU A 138 -14.19 1.31 -4.43
CA GLU A 138 -13.17 0.47 -3.79
C GLU A 138 -11.79 1.12 -3.86
N VAL A 139 -11.46 1.77 -4.98
CA VAL A 139 -10.24 2.58 -5.12
C VAL A 139 -10.26 3.75 -4.12
N PHE A 140 -11.39 4.45 -3.97
CA PHE A 140 -11.53 5.50 -2.98
C PHE A 140 -11.43 4.98 -1.55
N LYS A 141 -12.01 3.81 -1.25
CA LYS A 141 -11.90 3.17 0.06
C LYS A 141 -10.46 2.86 0.42
N LYS A 142 -9.63 2.47 -0.55
CA LYS A 142 -8.17 2.32 -0.37
C LYS A 142 -7.50 3.67 -0.13
N LEU A 143 -7.74 4.67 -0.98
CA LEU A 143 -7.17 6.02 -0.83
C LEU A 143 -7.47 6.67 0.52
N ARG A 144 -8.69 6.51 1.03
CA ARG A 144 -9.12 7.07 2.33
C ARG A 144 -8.42 6.42 3.54
N LYS A 145 -7.81 5.24 3.37
CA LYS A 145 -7.02 4.55 4.40
C LYS A 145 -5.54 4.91 4.37
N GLU A 146 -5.06 5.48 3.28
CA GLU A 146 -3.65 5.87 3.14
C GLU A 146 -3.31 7.07 4.02
N ASN A 147 -2.06 7.13 4.49
CA ASN A 147 -1.58 8.23 5.33
C ASN A 147 -1.27 9.48 4.47
N ALA A 148 -2.31 10.10 3.94
CA ALA A 148 -2.22 11.28 3.09
C ALA A 148 -2.19 12.59 3.90
N PRO A 149 -1.51 13.64 3.39
CA PRO A 149 -1.64 15.00 3.91
C PRO A 149 -3.10 15.44 4.01
N GLU A 150 -3.43 16.25 5.01
CA GLU A 150 -4.81 16.63 5.32
C GLU A 150 -5.56 17.25 4.12
N THR A 151 -4.89 18.11 3.36
CA THR A 151 -5.45 18.71 2.14
C THR A 151 -5.85 17.67 1.11
N LEU A 152 -5.04 16.62 0.93
CA LEU A 152 -5.35 15.54 -0.01
C LEU A 152 -6.45 14.63 0.50
N ARG A 153 -6.48 14.37 1.82
CA ARG A 153 -7.61 13.65 2.43
C ARG A 153 -8.92 14.34 2.11
N GLN A 154 -9.01 15.67 2.25
CA GLN A 154 -10.22 16.42 1.91
C GLN A 154 -10.65 16.21 0.45
N ILE A 155 -9.70 16.14 -0.48
CA ILE A 155 -9.99 15.82 -1.89
C ILE A 155 -10.58 14.40 -2.00
N PHE A 156 -10.02 13.41 -1.30
CA PHE A 156 -10.49 12.01 -1.36
C PHE A 156 -11.87 11.78 -0.72
N TYR A 157 -12.31 12.67 0.17
CA TYR A 157 -13.65 12.65 0.78
C TYR A 157 -14.66 13.53 0.02
N SER A 158 -14.27 14.20 -1.06
CA SER A 158 -15.19 15.02 -1.85
C SER A 158 -16.27 14.15 -2.53
N ILE A 159 -17.54 14.46 -2.27
CA ILE A 159 -18.70 13.68 -2.72
C ILE A 159 -18.93 13.91 -4.22
N GLY A 160 -19.29 12.84 -4.95
CA GLY A 160 -19.73 12.93 -6.36
C GLY A 160 -18.60 13.21 -7.35
N VAL A 161 -17.35 12.91 -6.96
CA VAL A 161 -16.16 13.17 -7.77
C VAL A 161 -15.66 11.86 -8.37
N THR A 162 -15.39 11.87 -9.68
CA THR A 162 -14.78 10.73 -10.37
C THR A 162 -13.30 10.62 -10.05
N LEU A 163 -12.72 9.43 -10.21
CA LEU A 163 -11.30 9.22 -9.95
C LEU A 163 -10.39 10.14 -10.80
N ASN A 164 -10.77 10.44 -12.04
CA ASN A 164 -10.05 11.38 -12.90
C ASN A 164 -10.05 12.81 -12.35
N ASN A 165 -11.19 13.29 -11.85
CA ASN A 165 -11.28 14.62 -11.25
C ASN A 165 -10.40 14.72 -9.98
N VAL A 166 -10.29 13.63 -9.21
CA VAL A 166 -9.37 13.58 -8.06
C VAL A 166 -7.92 13.64 -8.51
N ILE A 167 -7.54 12.89 -9.55
CA ILE A 167 -6.18 12.94 -10.11
C ILE A 167 -5.82 14.37 -10.55
N GLU A 168 -6.71 15.06 -11.24
CA GLU A 168 -6.51 16.45 -11.67
C GLU A 168 -6.31 17.40 -10.49
N ARG A 169 -7.20 17.36 -9.49
CA ARG A 169 -7.08 18.23 -8.30
C ARG A 169 -5.80 17.96 -7.51
N VAL A 170 -5.37 16.71 -7.43
CA VAL A 170 -4.12 16.34 -6.77
C VAL A 170 -2.93 16.90 -7.54
N LYS A 171 -2.93 16.81 -8.88
CA LYS A 171 -1.88 17.42 -9.72
C LYS A 171 -1.79 18.92 -9.51
N GLU A 172 -2.93 19.62 -9.56
CA GLU A 172 -2.98 21.06 -9.31
C GLU A 172 -2.44 21.43 -7.91
N TYR A 173 -2.78 20.64 -6.89
CA TYR A 173 -2.26 20.84 -5.54
C TYR A 173 -0.73 20.68 -5.48
N GLU A 174 -0.20 19.64 -6.11
CA GLU A 174 1.25 19.36 -6.13
C GLU A 174 2.02 20.45 -6.88
N GLU A 175 1.50 20.92 -8.00
CA GLU A 175 2.08 22.03 -8.77
C GLU A 175 2.09 23.32 -7.95
N ASN A 176 0.96 23.67 -7.31
CA ASN A 176 0.85 24.88 -6.50
C ASN A 176 1.71 24.83 -5.22
N ALA A 177 1.85 23.66 -4.60
CA ALA A 177 2.74 23.47 -3.46
C ALA A 177 4.21 23.73 -3.85
N SER A 178 4.64 23.31 -5.04
CA SER A 178 5.98 23.55 -5.55
C SER A 178 6.26 25.05 -5.77
N VAL A 179 5.26 25.81 -6.26
CA VAL A 179 5.37 27.25 -6.51
C VAL A 179 5.41 28.04 -5.20
N ASN A 180 4.57 27.67 -4.23
CA ASN A 180 4.53 28.34 -2.95
C ASN A 180 5.82 28.14 -2.15
N ASN A 181 6.40 26.93 -2.15
CA ASN A 181 7.71 26.68 -1.51
C ASN A 181 8.83 27.55 -2.11
N LYS A 182 8.84 27.76 -3.43
CA LYS A 182 9.78 28.69 -4.08
C LYS A 182 9.56 30.14 -3.64
N ARG A 183 8.32 30.57 -3.44
CA ARG A 183 8.00 31.93 -2.96
C ARG A 183 8.42 32.15 -1.50
N TYR A 184 8.31 31.17 -0.62
CA TYR A 184 8.79 31.28 0.77
C TYR A 184 10.31 31.36 0.86
N LEU A 185 11.04 30.60 0.05
CA LEU A 185 12.51 30.69 -0.04
C LEU A 185 12.98 32.02 -0.65
N ASN A 186 12.22 32.58 -1.60
CA ASN A 186 12.59 33.84 -2.25
C ASN A 186 12.15 35.09 -1.46
N ASN A 187 11.16 34.97 -0.57
CA ASN A 187 10.71 36.06 0.31
C ASN A 187 11.43 36.10 1.67
N THR A 188 12.21 35.08 2.01
CA THR A 188 13.20 35.15 3.09
C THR A 188 14.47 35.86 2.58
N LYS A 189 14.31 37.12 2.13
CA LYS A 189 15.45 38.04 2.18
C LYS A 189 15.85 38.15 3.65
N PRO A 190 17.15 37.99 4.01
CA PRO A 190 17.58 38.20 5.38
C PRO A 190 17.31 39.67 5.70
N THR A 191 16.25 39.95 6.46
CA THR A 191 16.13 41.26 7.09
C THR A 191 17.33 41.40 8.00
N ASN A 192 18.21 42.35 7.71
CA ASN A 192 19.33 42.79 8.54
C ASN A 192 18.83 43.26 9.93
N LYS A 193 18.37 42.32 10.77
CA LYS A 193 18.01 42.55 12.17
C LYS A 193 19.21 42.45 13.11
N PHE A 194 20.39 42.09 12.61
CA PHE A 194 21.60 41.96 13.43
C PHE A 194 22.19 43.30 13.93
N ASN A 195 21.72 44.46 13.45
CA ASN A 195 22.27 45.75 13.88
C ASN A 195 21.42 46.50 14.92
N GLN A 196 20.17 46.11 15.18
CA GLN A 196 19.35 46.80 16.19
C GLN A 196 19.49 46.21 17.60
N ASP A 197 19.82 44.92 17.73
CA ASP A 197 19.95 44.28 19.03
C ASP A 197 21.27 44.61 19.74
N ASN A 198 22.36 44.84 18.99
CA ASN A 198 23.66 45.24 19.57
C ASN A 198 23.65 46.61 20.26
N GLN A 199 22.80 47.55 19.82
CA GLN A 199 22.67 48.85 20.46
C GLN A 199 21.91 48.78 21.79
N ARG A 200 21.03 47.79 21.98
CA ARG A 200 20.30 47.63 23.25
C ARG A 200 21.12 46.87 24.29
N TYR A 201 21.97 45.92 23.87
CA TYR A 201 22.85 45.18 24.79
C TYR A 201 23.95 46.03 25.42
N SER A 202 24.50 47.01 24.69
CA SER A 202 25.60 47.85 25.18
C SER A 202 25.22 48.78 26.34
N GLU A 203 23.94 49.10 26.52
CA GLU A 203 23.45 49.94 27.63
C GLU A 203 22.99 49.14 28.85
N ILE A 204 22.71 47.84 28.67
CA ILE A 204 22.26 46.96 29.75
C ILE A 204 23.41 46.71 30.72
N THR A 205 23.22 47.11 31.98
CA THR A 205 24.16 46.89 33.07
C THR A 205 23.76 45.64 33.85
N CYS A 206 24.67 44.67 33.92
CA CYS A 206 24.47 43.44 34.66
C CYS A 206 24.42 43.69 36.17
N TYR A 207 23.31 43.35 36.83
CA TYR A 207 23.14 43.54 38.29
C TYR A 207 24.06 42.68 39.16
N SER A 208 24.69 41.64 38.60
CA SER A 208 25.59 40.75 39.35
C SER A 208 27.04 41.23 39.36
N CYS A 209 27.51 41.90 38.30
CA CYS A 209 28.91 42.34 38.19
C CYS A 209 29.08 43.84 37.86
N ASN A 210 27.97 44.58 37.74
CA ASN A 210 27.88 45.98 37.35
C ASN A 210 28.57 46.37 36.04
N ASN A 211 28.89 45.39 35.17
CA ASN A 211 29.44 45.65 33.84
C ASN A 211 28.32 45.71 32.79
N LYS A 212 28.54 46.49 31.74
CA LYS A 212 27.59 46.64 30.62
C LYS A 212 27.76 45.52 29.58
N GLY A 213 26.76 45.32 28.72
CA GLY A 213 26.86 44.43 27.55
C GLY A 213 26.23 43.05 27.69
N HIS A 214 25.66 42.70 28.85
CA HIS A 214 25.03 41.39 29.09
C HIS A 214 24.03 41.44 30.26
N TYR A 215 23.12 40.46 30.32
CA TYR A 215 22.20 40.28 31.42
C TYR A 215 22.82 39.47 32.57
N ALA A 216 22.27 39.59 33.79
CA ALA A 216 22.72 38.81 34.96
C ALA A 216 22.60 37.28 34.75
N SER A 217 21.70 36.83 33.88
CA SER A 217 21.55 35.43 33.47
C SER A 217 22.77 34.90 32.71
N GLU A 218 23.45 35.77 31.95
CA GLU A 218 24.58 35.46 31.07
C GLU A 218 25.92 35.90 31.69
N CYS A 219 25.91 36.30 32.97
CA CYS A 219 27.09 36.77 33.65
C CYS A 219 28.03 35.62 34.01
N LEU A 220 29.20 35.61 33.38
CA LEU A 220 30.27 34.63 33.63
C LEU A 220 30.97 34.80 34.99
N LYS A 221 30.74 35.93 35.68
CA LYS A 221 31.34 36.25 36.99
C LYS A 221 30.43 35.92 38.17
N LYS A 222 29.53 34.94 38.06
CA LYS A 222 28.75 34.48 39.22
C LYS A 222 29.72 33.88 40.25
N GLU A 223 30.11 34.69 41.22
CA GLU A 223 30.75 34.22 42.43
C GLU A 223 29.75 33.32 43.17
N LYS A 224 30.29 32.17 43.57
CA LYS A 224 29.56 31.05 44.15
C LYS A 224 29.13 31.43 45.56
N ASP A 225 27.91 31.92 45.72
CA ASP A 225 27.20 31.80 46.99
C ASP A 225 25.91 31.01 46.78
N GLY A 226 25.87 29.87 47.47
CA GLY A 226 24.96 28.78 47.22
C GLY A 226 23.51 29.11 47.57
N SER A 227 22.61 28.69 46.69
CA SER A 227 21.50 27.77 47.00
C SER A 227 20.57 27.59 45.80
N ILE A 228 20.37 26.31 45.43
CA ILE A 228 19.18 25.71 44.79
C ILE A 228 19.02 25.87 43.26
N ASN A 229 19.40 24.76 42.60
CA ASN A 229 18.72 23.98 41.56
C ASN A 229 18.01 24.70 40.38
N ASN A 230 18.39 24.36 39.14
CA ASN A 230 17.58 23.47 38.30
C ASN A 230 18.20 23.20 36.91
N ILE A 231 18.43 21.91 36.66
CA ILE A 231 18.29 21.19 35.39
C ILE A 231 18.98 21.82 34.16
N ASN A 232 20.26 21.46 33.99
CA ASN A 232 20.77 21.10 32.67
C ASN A 232 21.75 19.93 32.80
N LYS A 233 21.25 18.81 33.33
CA LYS A 233 21.84 17.49 33.12
C LYS A 233 21.00 16.81 32.04
N ASN A 234 21.39 16.99 30.79
CA ASN A 234 21.09 16.04 29.71
C ASN A 234 21.94 16.32 28.46
N ILE A 235 23.25 16.48 28.61
CA ILE A 235 24.22 16.19 27.54
C ILE A 235 25.48 15.60 28.19
N SER A 236 25.38 14.38 28.74
CA SER A 236 26.55 13.57 29.09
C SER A 236 26.19 12.10 29.29
N SER A 237 25.77 11.38 28.25
CA SER A 237 25.85 9.91 28.22
C SER A 237 25.76 9.27 26.83
N TYR A 238 26.32 9.92 25.80
CA TYR A 238 26.67 9.24 24.54
C TYR A 238 28.14 9.56 24.26
N SER A 239 29.03 8.88 24.98
CA SER A 239 30.49 8.97 24.81
C SER A 239 31.03 7.99 23.77
N GLU A 240 30.18 7.45 22.89
CA GLU A 240 30.57 6.42 21.90
C GLU A 240 29.90 6.67 20.54
N LEU A 241 29.78 7.92 20.11
CA LEU A 241 29.48 8.21 18.71
C LEU A 241 30.79 8.63 18.04
N ASP A 242 31.27 7.82 17.09
CA ASP A 242 32.40 8.18 16.25
C ASP A 242 32.01 9.37 15.37
N THR A 243 32.45 10.56 15.79
CA THR A 243 32.29 11.79 15.01
C THR A 243 33.64 12.27 14.54
N GLU A 244 33.78 12.50 13.24
CA GLU A 244 34.96 13.13 12.63
C GLU A 244 34.57 14.41 11.89
N TYR A 245 35.52 15.34 11.78
CA TYR A 245 35.34 16.57 11.01
C TYR A 245 35.83 16.37 9.58
N VAL A 246 34.95 16.60 8.60
CA VAL A 246 35.26 16.46 7.18
C VAL A 246 35.16 17.83 6.50
N ASN A 247 36.11 18.13 5.62
CA ASN A 247 36.09 19.35 4.83
C ASN A 247 35.38 19.10 3.50
N ILE A 248 34.21 19.72 3.30
CA ILE A 248 33.49 19.72 2.03
C ILE A 248 33.38 21.17 1.55
N ASN A 249 33.90 21.46 0.36
CA ASN A 249 33.84 22.80 -0.25
C ASN A 249 34.39 23.92 0.67
N ASN A 250 35.53 23.69 1.33
CA ASN A 250 36.15 24.62 2.29
C ASN A 250 35.32 24.92 3.55
N VAL A 251 34.29 24.13 3.83
CA VAL A 251 33.52 24.20 5.08
C VAL A 251 33.79 22.92 5.89
N GLN A 252 34.19 23.10 7.14
CA GLN A 252 34.40 21.99 8.07
C GLN A 252 33.06 21.61 8.70
N ILE A 253 32.64 20.36 8.50
CA ILE A 253 31.36 19.85 8.96
C ILE A 253 31.61 18.61 9.84
N GLN A 254 30.92 18.51 10.98
CA GLN A 254 30.98 17.34 11.85
C GLN A 254 30.10 16.24 11.26
N ALA A 255 30.70 15.14 10.84
CA ALA A 255 30.00 13.95 10.35
C ALA A 255 29.90 12.92 11.47
N VAL A 256 28.75 12.26 11.57
CA VAL A 256 28.51 11.12 12.47
C VAL A 256 28.46 9.87 11.61
N PHE A 257 29.30 8.89 11.91
CA PHE A 257 29.37 7.64 11.15
C PHE A 257 28.64 6.53 11.91
N ASP A 258 27.69 5.89 11.24
CA ASP A 258 27.02 4.68 11.74
C ASP A 258 27.87 3.47 11.35
N SER A 259 28.85 3.13 12.20
CA SER A 259 29.61 1.89 12.09
C SER A 259 28.73 0.75 12.59
N GLY A 260 27.75 0.36 11.77
CA GLY A 260 26.77 -0.67 12.09
C GLY A 260 27.43 -1.93 12.67
N ALA A 261 27.20 -2.14 13.97
CA ALA A 261 27.59 -3.31 14.76
C ALA A 261 26.35 -4.10 15.17
#